data_AF-A0A2Z2K6T2-F1
#
_entry.id   AF-A0A2Z2K6T2-F1
#
_cell.length_a   1.000
_cell.length_b   1.000
_cell.length_c   1.000
_cell.angle_alpha   90.00
_cell.angle_beta   90.00
_cell.angle_gamma   90.00
#
_symmetry.space_group_name_H-M   'P 1'
#
loop_
_entity.id
_entity.type
_entity.pdbx_description
1 polymer ?
#
loop_
_entity_poly.entity_id
_entity_poly.type
_entity_poly.pdbx_seq_one_letter_code
_entity_poly.pdbx_strand_id
1 'polypeptide(L)'
;MVLGHTIKQIRRSKGLNQSDLAGGIMSRSNLSRFEGGEYFPGYDKLISILDKLEMSLEELLFLHYEHAQPIKRSLHLKLVEAGNRYEFEQVKAISYECLALYESTRTVAFYHLYLLGQGVLIKHGREDQMKRVGEIADYIKPYLLSVDKWYLYEFKLLNNFLFTLNSADAIFFGLRAVQEFDKYHSFAESRTIPQHLLQNIATICLAEHNYEKSLFFLKKALPLADQTHLLYDKIVTSVYYEITVICLKQSKDTTKLVSYLEMLRQLEFNDSYLALLQVCREHLHEGLPALSSP
;
A
#
# COMPACT_ATOMS: atom_id res chain seq x y z
N MET A 1 5.87 -16.17 22.23
CA MET A 1 5.16 -16.81 21.10
C MET A 1 5.51 -18.29 21.10
N VAL A 2 4.52 -19.20 21.14
CA VAL A 2 4.78 -20.65 21.26
C VAL A 2 4.56 -21.31 19.89
N LEU A 3 5.56 -21.15 19.00
CA LEU A 3 5.50 -21.68 17.63
C LEU A 3 5.62 -23.21 17.54
N GLY A 4 6.13 -23.85 18.60
CA GLY A 4 6.48 -25.27 18.61
C GLY A 4 5.31 -26.20 18.30
N HIS A 5 4.11 -25.89 18.79
CA HIS A 5 2.93 -26.71 18.49
C HIS A 5 2.55 -26.68 17.01
N THR A 6 2.60 -25.50 16.39
CA THR A 6 2.36 -25.34 14.95
C THR A 6 3.43 -26.07 14.12
N ILE A 7 4.71 -25.94 14.50
CA ILE A 7 5.82 -26.67 13.86
C ILE A 7 5.62 -28.20 13.96
N LYS A 8 5.19 -28.70 15.11
CA LYS A 8 4.88 -30.13 15.31
C LYS A 8 3.78 -30.62 14.38
N GLN A 9 2.70 -29.83 14.23
CA GLN A 9 1.60 -30.15 13.33
C GLN A 9 2.07 -30.21 11.87
N ILE A 10 2.82 -29.19 11.42
CA ILE A 10 3.36 -29.11 10.06
C ILE A 10 4.35 -30.25 9.78
N ARG A 11 5.27 -30.52 10.71
CA ARG A 11 6.23 -31.62 10.57
C ARG A 11 5.52 -32.95 10.37
N ARG A 12 4.50 -33.22 11.19
CA ARG A 12 3.72 -34.47 11.12
C ARG A 12 2.92 -34.58 9.83
N SER A 13 2.31 -33.49 9.35
CA SER A 13 1.58 -33.50 8.07
C SER A 13 2.50 -33.77 6.88
N LYS A 14 3.78 -33.35 6.96
CA LYS A 14 4.83 -33.67 5.99
C LYS A 14 5.46 -35.06 6.18
N GLY A 15 4.98 -35.88 7.13
CA GLY A 15 5.48 -37.24 7.36
C GLY A 15 6.88 -37.33 7.97
N LEU A 16 7.46 -36.21 8.43
CA LEU A 16 8.82 -36.16 8.98
C LEU A 16 8.83 -36.59 10.45
N ASN A 17 9.83 -37.37 10.86
CA ASN A 17 10.08 -37.64 12.28
C ASN A 17 10.94 -36.52 12.92
N GLN A 18 11.07 -36.51 14.25
CA GLN A 18 11.84 -35.46 14.94
C GLN A 18 13.33 -35.48 14.60
N SER A 19 13.91 -36.65 14.34
CA SER A 19 15.32 -36.75 13.94
C SER A 19 15.54 -36.18 12.54
N ASP A 20 14.61 -36.42 11.60
CA ASP A 20 14.69 -35.89 10.24
C ASP A 20 14.72 -34.36 10.25
N LEU A 21 13.81 -33.74 11.01
CA LEU A 21 13.75 -32.28 11.11
C LEU A 21 14.95 -31.74 11.91
N ALA A 22 15.30 -32.34 13.05
CA ALA A 22 16.37 -31.84 13.91
C ALA A 22 17.78 -31.98 13.32
N GLY A 23 18.01 -32.96 12.43
CA GLY A 23 19.33 -33.32 11.93
C GLY A 23 20.11 -32.13 11.36
N GLY A 24 21.33 -31.90 11.83
CA GLY A 24 22.16 -30.76 11.38
C GLY A 24 21.77 -29.40 11.96
N ILE A 25 20.70 -29.29 12.76
CA ILE A 25 20.22 -28.03 13.35
C ILE A 25 20.33 -28.07 14.88
N MET A 26 19.82 -29.13 15.50
CA MET A 26 19.81 -29.31 16.95
C MET A 26 19.65 -30.79 17.35
N SER A 27 19.73 -31.10 18.64
CA SER A 27 19.42 -32.45 19.12
C SER A 27 17.92 -32.76 18.97
N ARG A 28 17.59 -34.04 18.74
CA ARG A 28 16.19 -34.52 18.73
C ARG A 28 15.43 -34.11 19.99
N SER A 29 16.08 -34.19 21.14
CA SER A 29 15.51 -33.82 22.44
C SER A 29 15.18 -32.33 22.50
N ASN A 30 16.03 -31.45 21.97
CA ASN A 30 15.73 -30.01 21.90
C ASN A 30 14.57 -29.72 20.96
N LEU A 31 14.49 -30.40 19.80
CA LEU A 31 13.33 -30.26 18.92
C LEU A 31 12.05 -30.71 19.63
N SER A 32 12.09 -31.83 20.35
CA SER A 32 10.93 -32.31 21.10
C SER A 32 10.48 -31.32 22.18
N ARG A 33 11.43 -30.69 22.89
CA ARG A 33 11.12 -29.63 23.87
C ARG A 33 10.58 -28.37 23.19
N PHE A 34 11.10 -28.01 22.02
CA PHE A 34 10.57 -26.88 21.24
C PHE A 34 9.12 -27.15 20.85
N GLU A 35 8.84 -28.32 20.28
CA GLU A 35 7.49 -28.76 19.90
C GLU A 35 6.51 -28.86 21.08
N GLY A 36 7.03 -29.03 22.30
CA GLY A 36 6.28 -29.03 23.56
C GLY A 36 6.15 -27.65 24.22
N GLY A 37 6.76 -26.60 23.67
CA GLY A 37 6.74 -25.25 24.26
C GLY A 37 7.71 -25.05 25.43
N GLU A 38 8.64 -25.99 25.66
CA GLU A 38 9.58 -26.01 26.79
C GLU A 38 11.01 -25.54 26.41
N TYR A 39 11.20 -25.19 25.14
CA TYR A 39 12.46 -24.69 24.60
C TYR A 39 12.18 -23.69 23.48
N PHE A 40 12.92 -22.59 23.46
CA PHE A 40 12.82 -21.56 22.43
C PHE A 40 14.15 -21.56 21.66
N PRO A 41 14.18 -22.09 20.43
CA PRO A 41 15.39 -22.09 19.63
C PRO A 41 15.79 -20.66 19.27
N GLY A 42 17.09 -20.46 19.03
CA GLY A 42 17.58 -19.23 18.41
C GLY A 42 16.96 -19.00 17.03
N TYR A 43 16.95 -17.76 16.58
CA TYR A 43 16.34 -17.37 15.30
C TYR A 43 16.98 -18.11 14.11
N ASP A 44 18.30 -18.26 14.11
CA ASP A 44 19.08 -19.06 13.16
C ASP A 44 18.56 -20.49 13.00
N LYS A 45 18.26 -21.15 14.12
CA LYS A 45 17.73 -22.52 14.14
C LYS A 45 16.28 -22.58 13.69
N LEU A 46 15.47 -21.58 14.03
CA LEU A 46 14.09 -21.49 13.54
C LEU A 46 14.06 -21.36 12.01
N ILE A 47 14.90 -20.50 11.43
CA ILE A 47 15.01 -20.37 9.97
C ILE A 47 15.46 -21.69 9.34
N SER A 48 16.46 -22.36 9.92
CA SER A 48 16.90 -23.67 9.41
C SER A 48 15.81 -24.75 9.50
N ILE A 49 14.98 -24.72 10.54
CA ILE A 49 13.81 -25.61 10.67
C ILE A 49 12.80 -25.31 9.56
N LEU A 50 12.52 -24.04 9.33
CA LEU A 50 11.55 -23.59 8.33
C LEU A 50 11.99 -23.93 6.90
N ASP A 51 13.28 -23.79 6.61
CA ASP A 51 13.90 -24.21 5.35
C ASP A 51 13.67 -25.71 5.08
N LYS A 52 13.95 -26.58 6.05
CA LYS A 52 13.63 -28.02 5.94
C LYS A 52 12.14 -28.33 5.81
N LEU A 53 11.29 -27.46 6.32
CA LEU A 53 9.84 -27.58 6.17
C LEU A 53 9.35 -26.94 4.87
N GLU A 54 10.22 -26.37 4.02
CA GLU A 54 9.85 -25.66 2.79
C GLU A 54 8.76 -24.62 3.05
N MET A 55 9.00 -23.77 4.06
CA MET A 55 8.01 -22.83 4.58
C MET A 55 8.68 -21.51 4.94
N SER A 56 8.03 -20.39 4.64
CA SER A 56 8.52 -19.08 5.08
C SER A 56 8.11 -18.78 6.53
N LEU A 57 8.80 -17.83 7.18
CA LEU A 57 8.39 -17.38 8.51
C LEU A 57 7.00 -16.72 8.45
N GLU A 58 6.71 -15.98 7.38
CA GLU A 58 5.43 -15.33 7.15
C GLU A 58 4.28 -16.35 7.08
N GLU A 59 4.48 -17.45 6.36
CA GLU A 59 3.50 -18.54 6.27
C GLU A 59 3.30 -19.24 7.62
N LEU A 60 4.39 -19.53 8.34
CA LEU A 60 4.29 -20.11 9.68
C LEU A 60 3.48 -19.22 10.62
N LEU A 61 3.76 -17.91 10.64
CA LEU A 61 3.03 -16.95 11.48
C LEU A 61 1.56 -16.87 11.07
N PHE A 62 1.28 -16.86 9.77
CA PHE A 62 -0.08 -16.88 9.25
C PHE A 62 -0.86 -18.11 9.73
N LEU A 63 -0.27 -19.31 9.66
CA LEU A 63 -0.90 -20.54 10.15
C LEU A 63 -1.01 -20.55 11.69
N HIS A 64 0.00 -20.06 12.40
CA HIS A 64 0.03 -20.02 13.86
C HIS A 64 -1.08 -19.16 14.44
N TYR A 65 -1.40 -18.04 13.77
CA TYR A 65 -2.47 -17.14 14.16
C TYR A 65 -3.82 -17.49 13.53
N GLU A 66 -4.02 -18.74 13.11
CA GLU A 66 -5.28 -19.21 12.50
C GLU A 66 -5.72 -18.37 11.29
N HIS A 67 -4.76 -18.04 10.41
CA HIS A 67 -4.96 -17.21 9.22
C HIS A 67 -5.21 -15.72 9.54
N ALA A 68 -5.00 -15.28 10.79
CA ALA A 68 -5.08 -13.86 11.13
C ALA A 68 -3.88 -13.09 10.59
N GLN A 69 -4.17 -11.95 9.97
CA GLN A 69 -3.17 -11.02 9.50
C GLN A 69 -2.50 -10.29 10.69
N PRO A 70 -1.26 -9.78 10.53
CA PRO A 70 -0.65 -8.92 11.54
C PRO A 70 -1.60 -7.78 11.93
N ILE A 71 -1.76 -7.52 13.23
CA ILE A 71 -2.78 -6.61 13.77
C ILE A 71 -2.83 -5.26 13.05
N LYS A 72 -1.67 -4.65 12.75
CA LYS A 72 -1.58 -3.37 12.03
C LYS A 72 -2.14 -3.46 10.61
N ARG A 73 -1.85 -4.55 9.90
CA ARG A 73 -2.38 -4.80 8.55
C ARG A 73 -3.89 -5.05 8.60
N SER A 74 -4.35 -5.84 9.58
CA SER A 74 -5.78 -6.06 9.79
C SER A 74 -6.53 -4.75 10.07
N LEU A 75 -6.03 -3.92 10.99
CA LEU A 75 -6.64 -2.63 11.33
C LEU A 75 -6.67 -1.69 10.11
N HIS A 76 -5.56 -1.60 9.36
CA HIS A 76 -5.51 -0.83 8.13
C HIS A 76 -6.56 -1.27 7.11
N LEU A 77 -6.65 -2.58 6.83
CA LEU A 77 -7.61 -3.11 5.85
C LEU A 77 -9.05 -2.86 6.29
N LYS A 78 -9.38 -3.13 7.56
CA LYS A 78 -10.73 -2.86 8.11
C LYS A 78 -11.08 -1.38 8.03
N LEU A 79 -10.13 -0.49 8.33
CA LEU A 79 -10.34 0.96 8.26
C LEU A 79 -10.61 1.43 6.83
N VAL A 80 -9.80 0.97 5.87
CA VAL A 80 -9.98 1.29 4.43
C VAL A 80 -11.31 0.73 3.91
N GLU A 81 -11.65 -0.51 4.26
CA GLU A 81 -12.90 -1.15 3.88
C GLU A 81 -14.12 -0.39 4.42
N ALA A 82 -14.12 -0.07 5.72
CA ALA A 82 -15.17 0.73 6.36
C ALA A 82 -15.32 2.11 5.68
N GLY A 83 -14.21 2.77 5.38
CA GLY A 83 -14.20 4.05 4.67
C GLY A 83 -14.81 3.96 3.28
N ASN A 84 -14.46 2.93 2.51
CA ASN A 84 -14.98 2.70 1.16
C ASN A 84 -16.47 2.33 1.15
N ARG A 85 -16.96 1.69 2.22
CA ARG A 85 -18.38 1.36 2.41
C ARG A 85 -19.18 2.49 3.07
N TYR A 86 -18.56 3.64 3.32
CA TYR A 86 -19.19 4.78 4.01
C TYR A 86 -19.68 4.44 5.44
N GLU A 87 -19.08 3.43 6.09
CA GLU A 87 -19.39 2.96 7.44
C GLU A 87 -18.64 3.79 8.50
N PHE A 88 -18.95 5.08 8.60
CA PHE A 88 -18.13 6.04 9.35
C PHE A 88 -18.08 5.82 10.87
N GLU A 89 -19.12 5.27 11.48
CA GLU A 89 -19.06 4.88 12.91
C GLU A 89 -18.07 3.74 13.13
N GLN A 90 -17.94 2.82 12.17
CA GLN A 90 -16.93 1.77 12.22
C GLN A 90 -15.53 2.34 12.01
N VAL A 91 -15.34 3.28 11.08
CA VAL A 91 -14.07 4.02 10.92
C VAL A 91 -13.68 4.69 12.23
N LYS A 92 -14.63 5.38 12.88
CA LYS A 92 -14.41 6.04 14.17
C LYS A 92 -14.01 5.02 15.24
N ALA A 93 -14.77 3.95 15.42
CA ALA A 93 -14.47 2.90 16.40
C ALA A 93 -13.07 2.29 16.21
N ILE A 94 -12.70 1.91 14.97
CA ILE A 94 -11.37 1.35 14.66
C ILE A 94 -10.27 2.40 14.93
N SER A 95 -10.51 3.68 14.62
CA SER A 95 -9.55 4.74 14.91
C SER A 95 -9.24 4.85 16.41
N TYR A 96 -10.26 4.78 17.27
CA TYR A 96 -10.07 4.78 18.73
C TYR A 96 -9.43 3.50 19.26
N GLU A 97 -9.72 2.34 18.66
CA GLU A 97 -8.98 1.11 18.95
C GLU A 97 -7.48 1.30 18.67
N CYS A 98 -7.13 1.91 17.54
CA CYS A 98 -5.76 2.25 17.21
C CYS A 98 -5.14 3.24 18.22
N LEU A 99 -5.90 4.23 18.68
CA LEU A 99 -5.43 5.18 19.69
C LEU A 99 -5.13 4.47 21.03
N ALA A 100 -6.02 3.60 21.50
CA ALA A 100 -5.82 2.81 22.72
C ALA A 100 -4.61 1.85 22.62
N LEU A 101 -4.42 1.24 21.45
CA LEU A 101 -3.23 0.43 21.16
C LEU A 101 -1.95 1.28 21.17
N TYR A 102 -1.99 2.51 20.66
CA TYR A 102 -0.86 3.43 20.76
C TYR A 102 -0.57 3.80 22.22
N GLU A 103 -1.57 4.11 23.03
CA GLU A 103 -1.37 4.50 24.43
C GLU A 103 -0.75 3.39 25.28
N SER A 104 -1.15 2.13 25.02
CA SER A 104 -0.64 0.95 25.72
C SER A 104 0.74 0.48 25.23
N THR A 105 1.02 0.56 23.92
CA THR A 105 2.25 0.01 23.34
C THR A 105 3.31 1.05 23.00
N ARG A 106 2.93 2.34 22.94
CA ARG A 106 3.72 3.46 22.39
C ARG A 106 4.26 3.20 20.99
N THR A 107 3.64 2.30 20.24
CA THR A 107 4.02 1.99 18.87
C THR A 107 3.38 3.01 17.92
N VAL A 108 4.20 3.92 17.38
CA VAL A 108 3.79 5.05 16.52
C VAL A 108 2.87 4.64 15.36
N ALA A 109 3.06 3.45 14.80
CA ALA A 109 2.22 2.97 13.71
C ALA A 109 0.71 2.87 14.04
N PHE A 110 0.36 2.63 15.31
CA PHE A 110 -1.04 2.68 15.72
C PHE A 110 -1.57 4.11 15.77
N TYR A 111 -0.75 5.09 16.17
CA TYR A 111 -1.13 6.49 16.11
C TYR A 111 -1.33 6.97 14.67
N HIS A 112 -0.48 6.54 13.74
CA HIS A 112 -0.68 6.82 12.33
C HIS A 112 -1.98 6.18 11.79
N LEU A 113 -2.37 4.99 12.23
CA LEU A 113 -3.68 4.43 11.86
C LEU A 113 -4.86 5.21 12.45
N TYR A 114 -4.72 5.71 13.68
CA TYR A 114 -5.70 6.63 14.27
C TYR A 114 -5.85 7.90 13.41
N LEU A 115 -4.74 8.55 13.05
CA LEU A 115 -4.74 9.74 12.20
C LEU A 115 -5.35 9.47 10.81
N LEU A 116 -5.12 8.29 10.24
CA LEU A 116 -5.72 7.89 8.97
C LEU A 116 -7.25 7.82 9.08
N GLY A 117 -7.77 7.22 10.15
CA GLY A 117 -9.21 7.17 10.43
C GLY A 117 -9.82 8.56 10.59
N GLN A 118 -9.16 9.44 11.35
CA GLN A 118 -9.59 10.83 11.51
C GLN A 118 -9.58 11.59 10.16
N GLY A 119 -8.59 11.35 9.31
CA GLY A 119 -8.52 11.95 7.99
C GLY A 119 -9.62 11.48 7.04
N VAL A 120 -9.98 10.19 7.07
CA VAL A 120 -11.14 9.65 6.34
C VAL A 120 -12.44 10.32 6.78
N LEU A 121 -12.61 10.52 8.09
CA LEU A 121 -13.78 11.20 8.67
C LEU A 121 -13.86 12.67 8.21
N ILE A 122 -12.75 13.42 8.27
CA ILE A 122 -12.68 14.82 7.81
C ILE A 122 -13.04 14.93 6.32
N LYS A 123 -12.50 14.04 5.46
CA LYS A 123 -12.77 14.05 4.01
C LYS A 123 -14.27 13.93 3.68
N HIS A 124 -15.07 13.37 4.58
CA HIS A 124 -16.51 13.20 4.42
C HIS A 124 -17.34 14.14 5.31
N GLY A 125 -16.74 15.21 5.85
CA GLY A 125 -17.42 16.21 6.65
C GLY A 125 -17.91 15.69 8.02
N ARG A 126 -17.26 14.64 8.55
CA ARG A 126 -17.61 14.01 9.83
C ARG A 126 -16.51 14.19 10.87
N GLU A 127 -16.05 15.42 11.01
CA GLU A 127 -14.97 15.78 11.95
C GLU A 127 -15.22 15.22 13.37
N ASP A 128 -14.15 14.72 14.00
CA ASP A 128 -14.21 14.11 15.34
C ASP A 128 -13.21 14.79 16.29
N GLN A 129 -12.05 14.19 16.58
CA GLN A 129 -11.01 14.85 17.38
C GLN A 129 -10.22 15.84 16.53
N MET A 130 -9.77 15.40 15.35
CA MET A 130 -9.12 16.26 14.37
C MET A 130 -10.20 16.99 13.58
N LYS A 131 -10.02 18.30 13.38
CA LYS A 131 -11.00 19.14 12.66
C LYS A 131 -10.55 19.42 11.23
N ARG A 132 -9.25 19.54 11.02
CA ARG A 132 -8.67 19.89 9.72
C ARG A 132 -7.62 18.88 9.30
N VAL A 133 -7.57 18.65 7.99
CA VAL A 133 -6.54 17.83 7.35
C VAL A 133 -5.12 18.36 7.64
N GLY A 134 -4.98 19.68 7.81
CA GLY A 134 -3.72 20.32 8.21
C GLY A 134 -3.18 19.83 9.55
N GLU A 135 -4.05 19.56 10.54
CA GLU A 135 -3.63 19.04 11.85
C GLU A 135 -2.95 17.67 11.70
N ILE A 136 -3.47 16.82 10.81
CA ILE A 136 -2.86 15.51 10.51
C ILE A 136 -1.51 15.69 9.80
N ALA A 137 -1.44 16.61 8.84
CA ALA A 137 -0.21 16.91 8.13
C ALA A 137 0.91 17.39 9.07
N ASP A 138 0.57 18.15 10.12
CA ASP A 138 1.51 18.64 11.13
C ASP A 138 2.14 17.51 11.97
N TYR A 139 1.52 16.33 12.03
CA TYR A 139 2.13 15.13 12.63
C TYR A 139 2.96 14.32 11.62
N ILE A 140 2.42 14.12 10.42
CA ILE A 140 3.02 13.19 9.44
C ILE A 140 4.25 13.78 8.77
N LYS A 141 4.25 15.09 8.44
CA LYS A 141 5.39 15.72 7.76
C LYS A 141 6.67 15.70 8.62
N PRO A 142 6.65 16.12 9.90
CA PRO A 142 7.85 16.05 10.72
C PRO A 142 8.37 14.63 10.89
N TYR A 143 7.48 13.64 11.00
CA TYR A 143 7.88 12.23 11.03
C TYR A 143 8.65 11.84 9.76
N LEU A 144 8.06 12.04 8.58
CA LEU A 144 8.67 11.69 7.29
C LEU A 144 10.01 12.41 7.05
N LEU A 145 10.16 13.65 7.53
CA LEU A 145 11.39 14.43 7.47
C LEU A 145 12.45 13.92 8.46
N SER A 146 12.05 13.48 9.65
CA SER A 146 12.97 13.02 10.70
C SER A 146 13.64 11.68 10.40
N VAL A 147 13.03 10.87 9.53
CA VAL A 147 13.59 9.56 9.15
C VAL A 147 14.70 9.77 8.12
N ASP A 148 15.94 9.40 8.48
CA ASP A 148 17.13 9.50 7.63
C ASP A 148 17.03 8.63 6.37
N LYS A 149 16.61 7.37 6.52
CA LYS A 149 16.42 6.42 5.41
C LYS A 149 15.03 5.82 5.46
N TRP A 150 14.31 5.93 4.36
CA TRP A 150 12.96 5.39 4.29
C TRP A 150 12.97 3.89 4.09
N TYR A 151 12.16 3.19 4.87
CA TYR A 151 11.83 1.80 4.67
C TYR A 151 10.41 1.67 4.12
N LEU A 152 9.98 0.44 3.84
CA LEU A 152 8.66 0.16 3.27
C LEU A 152 7.52 0.85 4.04
N TYR A 153 7.70 1.02 5.35
CA TYR A 153 6.74 1.70 6.20
C TYR A 153 6.54 3.17 5.82
N GLU A 154 7.61 3.95 5.63
CA GLU A 154 7.52 5.37 5.26
C GLU A 154 6.88 5.56 3.88
N PHE A 155 7.17 4.69 2.91
CA PHE A 155 6.51 4.75 1.59
C PHE A 155 5.00 4.48 1.68
N LYS A 156 4.59 3.48 2.46
CA LYS A 156 3.17 3.20 2.72
C LYS A 156 2.51 4.36 3.47
N LEU A 157 3.23 4.94 4.43
CA LEU A 157 2.75 6.07 5.21
C LEU A 157 2.52 7.28 4.33
N LEU A 158 3.48 7.64 3.48
CA LEU A 158 3.33 8.73 2.52
C LEU A 158 2.12 8.51 1.62
N ASN A 159 1.96 7.30 1.07
CA ASN A 159 0.83 7.01 0.19
C ASN A 159 -0.51 7.17 0.92
N ASN A 160 -0.60 6.69 2.17
CA ASN A 160 -1.80 6.81 2.99
C ASN A 160 -2.16 8.26 3.36
N PHE A 161 -1.16 9.13 3.50
CA PHE A 161 -1.36 10.53 3.92
C PHE A 161 -1.19 11.54 2.79
N LEU A 162 -1.04 11.10 1.55
CA LEU A 162 -0.81 12.01 0.43
C LEU A 162 -1.94 13.04 0.28
N PHE A 163 -3.18 12.65 0.58
CA PHE A 163 -4.34 13.53 0.57
C PHE A 163 -4.28 14.68 1.58
N THR A 164 -3.34 14.63 2.54
CA THR A 164 -3.15 15.70 3.54
C THR A 164 -2.09 16.72 3.15
N LEU A 165 -1.34 16.44 2.09
CA LEU A 165 -0.23 17.27 1.64
C LEU A 165 -0.69 18.23 0.54
N ASN A 166 -0.11 19.43 0.51
CA ASN A 166 -0.18 20.27 -0.68
C ASN A 166 0.74 19.70 -1.77
N SER A 167 0.60 20.19 -3.01
CA SER A 167 1.39 19.71 -4.13
C SER A 167 2.89 19.88 -3.95
N ALA A 168 3.36 20.99 -3.37
CA ALA A 168 4.78 21.22 -3.14
C ALA A 168 5.39 20.16 -2.23
N ASP A 169 4.72 19.83 -1.13
CA ASP A 169 5.12 18.77 -0.20
C ASP A 169 5.02 17.38 -0.85
N ALA A 170 3.94 17.11 -1.58
CA ALA A 170 3.77 15.86 -2.32
C ALA A 170 4.89 15.64 -3.35
N ILE A 171 5.25 16.68 -4.10
CA ILE A 171 6.38 16.65 -5.06
C ILE A 171 7.70 16.43 -4.32
N PHE A 172 7.94 17.16 -3.23
CA PHE A 172 9.18 17.03 -2.44
C PHE A 172 9.38 15.59 -1.95
N PHE A 173 8.37 15.01 -1.30
CA PHE A 173 8.43 13.64 -0.82
C PHE A 173 8.42 12.61 -1.97
N GLY A 174 7.73 12.88 -3.07
CA GLY A 174 7.75 12.05 -4.27
C GLY A 174 9.14 11.95 -4.90
N LEU A 175 9.87 13.06 -4.99
CA LEU A 175 11.24 13.07 -5.51
C LEU A 175 12.18 12.25 -4.64
N ARG A 176 12.04 12.36 -3.31
CA ARG A 176 12.77 11.50 -2.38
C ARG A 176 12.39 10.04 -2.57
N ALA A 177 11.10 9.75 -2.72
CA ALA A 177 10.62 8.39 -2.87
C ALA A 177 11.20 7.71 -4.12
N VAL A 178 11.28 8.44 -5.24
CA VAL A 178 11.94 7.98 -6.48
C VAL A 178 13.40 7.59 -6.25
N GLN A 179 14.13 8.31 -5.41
CA GLN A 179 15.56 8.06 -5.17
C GLN A 179 15.80 6.88 -4.24
N GLU A 180 14.93 6.69 -3.24
CA GLU A 180 15.15 5.69 -2.20
C GLU A 180 14.46 4.35 -2.43
N PHE A 181 13.49 4.26 -3.35
CA PHE A 181 12.69 3.05 -3.53
C PHE A 181 13.45 1.92 -4.25
N ASP A 182 14.45 2.24 -5.08
CA ASP A 182 15.13 1.27 -5.95
C ASP A 182 15.66 0.04 -5.20
N LYS A 183 16.05 0.17 -3.93
CA LYS A 183 16.50 -0.94 -3.07
C LYS A 183 15.45 -2.04 -2.85
N TYR A 184 14.18 -1.79 -3.17
CA TYR A 184 13.08 -2.73 -3.04
C TYR A 184 12.68 -3.42 -4.36
N HIS A 185 13.43 -3.23 -5.46
CA HIS A 185 13.05 -3.75 -6.80
C HIS A 185 12.78 -5.28 -6.81
N SER A 186 13.51 -6.05 -6.01
CA SER A 186 13.35 -7.51 -5.90
C SER A 186 12.40 -7.96 -4.78
N PHE A 187 11.91 -7.03 -3.96
CA PHE A 187 11.04 -7.37 -2.82
C PHE A 187 9.58 -7.40 -3.27
N ALA A 188 8.95 -8.58 -3.23
CA ALA A 188 7.63 -8.80 -3.84
C ALA A 188 6.53 -7.90 -3.23
N GLU A 189 6.56 -7.71 -1.92
CA GLU A 189 5.58 -6.97 -1.14
C GLU A 189 5.63 -5.45 -1.37
N SER A 190 6.68 -4.96 -2.04
CA SER A 190 6.85 -3.55 -2.37
C SER A 190 6.31 -3.19 -3.75
N ARG A 191 6.16 -4.19 -4.63
CA ARG A 191 6.12 -4.00 -6.09
C ARG A 191 5.08 -2.98 -6.58
N THR A 192 3.92 -2.93 -5.97
CA THR A 192 2.83 -2.03 -6.41
C THR A 192 2.91 -0.63 -5.81
N ILE A 193 3.53 -0.48 -4.62
CA ILE A 193 3.59 0.77 -3.86
C ILE A 193 4.17 1.96 -4.65
N PRO A 194 5.31 1.85 -5.36
CA PRO A 194 5.89 3.00 -6.03
C PRO A 194 5.03 3.42 -7.21
N GLN A 195 4.39 2.48 -7.91
CA GLN A 195 3.47 2.80 -9.00
C GLN A 195 2.30 3.64 -8.47
N HIS A 196 1.59 3.17 -7.44
CA HIS A 196 0.43 3.90 -6.89
C HIS A 196 0.84 5.27 -6.34
N LEU A 197 1.95 5.34 -5.61
CA LEU A 197 2.44 6.60 -5.05
C LEU A 197 2.75 7.62 -6.14
N LEU A 198 3.51 7.22 -7.17
CA LEU A 198 3.91 8.13 -8.24
C LEU A 198 2.71 8.55 -9.11
N GLN A 199 1.77 7.64 -9.35
CA GLN A 199 0.51 7.96 -10.04
C GLN A 199 -0.30 8.98 -9.23
N ASN A 200 -0.48 8.76 -7.92
CA ASN A 200 -1.24 9.68 -7.07
C ASN A 200 -0.62 11.09 -7.03
N ILE A 201 0.72 11.19 -6.93
CA ILE A 201 1.43 12.48 -6.99
C ILE A 201 1.26 13.14 -8.36
N ALA A 202 1.32 12.36 -9.44
CA ALA A 202 1.10 12.87 -10.78
C ALA A 202 -0.32 13.45 -10.95
N THR A 203 -1.34 12.80 -10.39
CA THR A 203 -2.72 13.28 -10.42
C THR A 203 -2.88 14.59 -9.64
N ILE A 204 -2.21 14.75 -8.49
CA ILE A 204 -2.17 16.02 -7.75
C ILE A 204 -1.55 17.12 -8.62
N CYS A 205 -0.40 16.85 -9.26
CA CYS A 205 0.25 17.81 -10.13
C CYS A 205 -0.63 18.16 -11.34
N LEU A 206 -1.33 17.18 -11.91
CA LEU A 206 -2.21 17.36 -13.06
C LEU A 206 -3.39 18.29 -12.71
N ALA A 207 -4.05 18.06 -11.57
CA ALA A 207 -5.19 18.85 -11.11
C ALA A 207 -4.83 20.33 -10.89
N GLU A 208 -3.58 20.63 -10.54
CA GLU A 208 -3.06 22.00 -10.43
C GLU A 208 -2.44 22.55 -11.72
N HIS A 209 -2.65 21.88 -12.85
CA HIS A 209 -2.08 22.22 -14.16
C HIS A 209 -0.54 22.25 -14.20
N ASN A 210 0.14 21.63 -13.23
CA ASN A 210 1.58 21.43 -13.23
C ASN A 210 1.95 20.20 -14.09
N TYR A 211 1.75 20.37 -15.40
CA TYR A 211 1.89 19.29 -16.37
C TYR A 211 3.33 18.76 -16.44
N GLU A 212 4.36 19.60 -16.25
CA GLU A 212 5.76 19.14 -16.27
C GLU A 212 6.05 18.14 -15.13
N LYS A 213 5.60 18.45 -13.90
CA LYS A 213 5.78 17.53 -12.77
C LYS A 213 4.90 16.31 -12.88
N SER A 214 3.67 16.46 -13.36
CA SER A 214 2.81 15.31 -13.64
C SER A 214 3.48 14.34 -14.61
N LEU A 215 4.00 14.85 -15.74
CA LEU A 215 4.69 14.04 -16.75
C LEU A 215 5.94 13.34 -16.17
N PHE A 216 6.70 14.04 -15.33
CA PHE A 216 7.90 13.47 -14.68
C PHE A 216 7.55 12.22 -13.86
N PHE A 217 6.50 12.29 -13.04
CA PHE A 217 6.09 11.16 -12.21
C PHE A 217 5.43 10.04 -13.03
N LEU A 218 4.61 10.37 -14.02
CA LEU A 218 3.98 9.39 -14.91
C LEU A 218 5.00 8.57 -15.71
N LYS A 219 6.06 9.21 -16.21
CA LYS A 219 7.17 8.51 -16.89
C LYS A 219 7.88 7.49 -16.00
N LYS A 220 7.86 7.68 -14.68
CA LYS A 220 8.43 6.74 -13.71
C LYS A 220 7.41 5.68 -13.27
N ALA A 221 6.12 6.03 -13.21
CA ALA A 221 5.06 5.11 -12.83
C ALA A 221 4.75 4.05 -13.91
N LEU A 222 4.79 4.43 -15.20
CA LEU A 222 4.43 3.53 -16.31
C LEU A 222 5.26 2.23 -16.37
N PRO A 223 6.60 2.25 -16.32
CA PRO A 223 7.40 1.02 -16.38
C PRO A 223 7.14 0.10 -15.17
N LEU A 224 6.78 0.67 -14.02
CA LEU A 224 6.48 -0.10 -12.82
C LEU A 224 5.19 -0.91 -12.99
N ALA A 225 4.16 -0.31 -13.60
CA ALA A 225 2.90 -1.02 -13.87
C ALA A 225 3.11 -2.25 -14.79
N ASP A 226 4.02 -2.15 -15.76
CA ASP A 226 4.39 -3.25 -16.66
C ASP A 226 5.09 -4.40 -15.94
N GLN A 227 6.04 -4.08 -15.06
CA GLN A 227 6.82 -5.08 -14.32
C GLN A 227 5.98 -5.86 -13.30
N THR A 228 4.83 -5.31 -12.89
CA THR A 228 4.01 -5.86 -11.80
C THR A 228 2.64 -6.33 -12.26
N HIS A 229 2.43 -6.46 -13.57
CA HIS A 229 1.18 -6.91 -14.19
C HIS A 229 -0.06 -6.09 -13.75
N LEU A 230 0.11 -4.80 -13.46
CA LEU A 230 -0.98 -3.91 -13.04
C LEU A 230 -1.66 -3.29 -14.26
N LEU A 231 -2.44 -4.10 -15.00
CA LEU A 231 -3.07 -3.66 -16.25
C LEU A 231 -4.00 -2.45 -16.04
N TYR A 232 -4.83 -2.49 -14.99
CA TYR A 232 -5.73 -1.38 -14.67
C TYR A 232 -4.94 -0.08 -14.44
N ASP A 233 -3.95 -0.12 -13.53
CA ASP A 233 -3.12 1.04 -13.23
C ASP A 233 -2.33 1.54 -14.44
N LYS A 234 -1.89 0.64 -15.33
CA LYS A 234 -1.25 1.00 -16.59
C LYS A 234 -2.19 1.81 -17.48
N ILE A 235 -3.44 1.37 -17.65
CA ILE A 235 -4.43 2.08 -18.48
C ILE A 235 -4.69 3.46 -17.90
N VAL A 236 -4.97 3.56 -16.59
CA VAL A 236 -5.22 4.82 -15.89
C VAL A 236 -4.01 5.77 -15.98
N THR A 237 -2.81 5.27 -15.73
CA THR A 237 -1.56 6.05 -15.85
C THR A 237 -1.37 6.54 -17.30
N SER A 238 -1.71 5.73 -18.30
CA SER A 238 -1.59 6.09 -19.70
C SER A 238 -2.59 7.19 -20.10
N VAL A 239 -3.81 7.16 -19.56
CA VAL A 239 -4.78 8.27 -19.74
C VAL A 239 -4.20 9.58 -19.23
N TYR A 240 -3.73 9.62 -17.98
CA TYR A 240 -3.12 10.83 -17.42
C TYR A 240 -1.87 11.28 -18.20
N TYR A 241 -1.08 10.33 -18.68
CA TYR A 241 0.09 10.61 -19.51
C TYR A 241 -0.28 11.33 -20.81
N GLU A 242 -1.27 10.81 -21.55
CA GLU A 242 -1.70 11.42 -22.81
C GLU A 242 -2.32 12.81 -22.57
N ILE A 243 -3.15 13.00 -21.53
CA ILE A 243 -3.66 14.34 -21.15
C ILE A 243 -2.48 15.31 -20.98
N THR A 244 -1.49 14.91 -20.19
CA THR A 244 -0.34 15.75 -19.85
C THR A 244 0.50 16.12 -21.08
N VAL A 245 0.77 15.16 -21.96
CA VAL A 245 1.54 15.37 -23.19
C VAL A 245 0.79 16.30 -24.16
N ILE A 246 -0.54 16.19 -24.25
CA ILE A 246 -1.36 17.07 -25.08
C ILE A 246 -1.38 18.49 -24.51
N CYS A 247 -1.58 18.66 -23.20
CA CYS A 247 -1.56 19.97 -22.54
C CYS A 247 -0.19 20.67 -22.67
N LEU A 248 0.90 19.91 -22.65
CA LEU A 248 2.26 20.41 -22.90
C LEU A 248 2.56 20.67 -24.39
N LYS A 249 1.59 20.44 -25.28
CA LYS A 249 1.73 20.57 -26.74
C LYS A 249 2.84 19.69 -27.33
N GLN A 250 3.21 18.61 -26.64
CA GLN A 250 4.16 17.60 -27.10
C GLN A 250 3.51 16.59 -28.06
N SER A 251 2.18 16.50 -28.05
CA SER A 251 1.35 15.80 -29.04
C SER A 251 0.07 16.59 -29.30
N LYS A 252 -0.53 16.41 -30.47
CA LYS A 252 -1.90 16.85 -30.79
C LYS A 252 -2.86 15.69 -31.05
N ASP A 253 -2.34 14.46 -31.04
CA ASP A 253 -3.09 13.26 -31.34
C ASP A 253 -3.81 12.74 -30.11
N THR A 254 -5.15 12.68 -30.15
CA THR A 254 -6.00 12.15 -29.08
C THR A 254 -6.32 10.67 -29.25
N THR A 255 -5.87 10.01 -30.33
CA THR A 255 -6.24 8.63 -30.67
C THR A 255 -5.88 7.65 -29.56
N LYS A 256 -4.68 7.79 -28.98
CA LYS A 256 -4.23 6.95 -27.86
C LYS A 256 -5.10 7.16 -26.61
N LEU A 257 -5.35 8.42 -26.25
CA LEU A 257 -6.21 8.77 -25.12
C LEU A 257 -7.59 8.12 -25.25
N VAL A 258 -8.22 8.27 -26.41
CA VAL A 258 -9.53 7.66 -26.71
C VAL A 258 -9.47 6.14 -26.61
N SER A 259 -8.41 5.51 -27.13
CA SER A 259 -8.24 4.05 -27.04
C SER A 259 -8.10 3.56 -25.59
N TYR A 260 -7.41 4.30 -24.72
CA TYR A 260 -7.27 3.93 -23.31
C TYR A 260 -8.60 4.06 -22.55
N LEU A 261 -9.37 5.11 -22.81
CA LEU A 261 -10.71 5.26 -22.25
C LEU A 261 -11.64 4.14 -22.73
N GLU A 262 -11.58 3.80 -24.01
CA GLU A 262 -12.39 2.72 -24.58
C GLU A 262 -12.06 1.36 -23.97
N MET A 263 -10.78 1.07 -23.67
CA MET A 263 -10.40 -0.15 -22.96
C MET A 263 -11.06 -0.25 -21.58
N LEU A 264 -11.20 0.85 -20.82
CA LEU A 264 -11.91 0.81 -19.55
C LEU A 264 -13.39 0.47 -19.74
N ARG A 265 -14.03 1.04 -20.77
CA ARG A 265 -15.42 0.74 -21.11
C ARG A 265 -15.61 -0.72 -21.52
N GLN A 266 -14.72 -1.25 -22.36
CA GLN A 266 -14.76 -2.65 -22.82
C GLN A 266 -14.53 -3.66 -21.70
N LEU A 267 -13.77 -3.28 -20.67
CA LEU A 267 -13.52 -4.08 -19.47
C LEU A 267 -14.57 -3.82 -18.36
N GLU A 268 -15.67 -3.13 -18.68
CA GLU A 268 -16.78 -2.83 -17.76
C GLU A 268 -16.41 -1.93 -16.55
N PHE A 269 -15.28 -1.24 -16.59
CA PHE A 269 -14.91 -0.21 -15.60
C PHE A 269 -15.60 1.14 -15.88
N ASN A 270 -16.94 1.12 -15.91
CA ASN A 270 -17.75 2.28 -16.32
C ASN A 270 -17.58 3.50 -15.42
N ASP A 271 -17.49 3.31 -14.09
CA ASP A 271 -17.27 4.42 -13.15
C ASP A 271 -15.91 5.09 -13.39
N SER A 272 -14.86 4.29 -13.59
CA SER A 272 -13.52 4.79 -13.92
C SER A 272 -13.49 5.49 -15.28
N TYR A 273 -14.19 4.96 -16.28
CA TYR A 273 -14.35 5.59 -17.59
C TYR A 273 -14.99 6.98 -17.46
N LEU A 274 -16.11 7.09 -16.75
CA LEU A 274 -16.81 8.36 -16.56
C LEU A 274 -15.96 9.36 -15.78
N ALA A 275 -15.31 8.92 -14.69
CA ALA A 275 -14.42 9.76 -13.90
C ALA A 275 -13.25 10.29 -14.72
N LEU A 276 -12.58 9.44 -15.51
CA LEU A 276 -11.44 9.86 -16.33
C LEU A 276 -11.86 10.69 -17.53
N LEU A 277 -13.03 10.43 -18.13
CA LEU A 277 -13.58 11.28 -19.18
C LEU A 277 -13.86 12.70 -18.66
N GLN A 278 -14.35 12.81 -17.42
CA GLN A 278 -14.55 14.10 -16.76
C GLN A 278 -13.21 14.84 -16.58
N VAL A 279 -12.17 14.16 -16.08
CA VAL A 279 -10.82 14.75 -15.98
C VAL A 279 -10.30 15.17 -17.36
N CYS A 280 -10.50 14.37 -18.41
CA CYS A 280 -10.11 14.76 -19.77
C CYS A 280 -10.74 16.09 -20.19
N ARG A 281 -12.02 16.30 -19.88
CA ARG A 281 -12.76 17.53 -20.24
C ARG A 281 -12.36 18.76 -19.44
N GLU A 282 -11.88 18.55 -18.21
CA GLU A 282 -11.34 19.63 -17.37
C GLU A 282 -10.04 20.20 -17.95
N HIS A 283 -9.27 19.37 -18.66
CA HIS A 283 -7.96 19.73 -19.20
C HIS A 283 -7.94 19.96 -20.72
N LEU A 284 -8.84 19.33 -21.47
CA LEU A 284 -8.85 19.31 -22.94
C LEU A 284 -10.18 19.84 -23.48
N HIS A 285 -10.12 20.76 -24.43
CA HIS A 285 -11.30 21.45 -24.97
C HIS A 285 -11.89 20.80 -26.25
N GLU A 286 -11.14 19.93 -26.95
CA GLU A 286 -11.56 19.34 -28.23
C GLU A 286 -11.10 17.88 -28.38
N GLY A 287 -11.78 17.10 -29.22
CA GLY A 287 -11.35 15.74 -29.62
C GLY A 287 -11.68 14.60 -28.65
N LEU A 288 -12.68 14.78 -27.78
CA LEU A 288 -13.09 13.78 -26.78
C LEU A 288 -14.41 13.08 -27.13
N PRO A 289 -14.62 11.83 -26.67
CA PRO A 289 -15.90 11.12 -26.84
C PRO A 289 -17.07 11.85 -26.17
N ALA A 290 -18.26 11.75 -26.76
CA ALA A 290 -19.50 12.23 -26.15
C ALA A 290 -19.81 11.44 -24.86
N LEU A 291 -20.51 12.06 -23.90
CA LEU A 291 -21.07 11.32 -22.76
C LEU A 291 -22.23 10.52 -23.33
N SER A 292 -22.02 9.26 -23.67
CA SER A 292 -23.13 8.34 -23.87
C SER A 292 -23.74 8.07 -22.50
N SER A 293 -24.95 8.55 -22.28
CA SER A 293 -25.81 8.18 -21.14
C SER A 293 -25.97 6.64 -21.09
N PRO A 294 -26.11 6.05 -19.90
CA PRO A 294 -26.39 4.62 -19.77
C PRO A 294 -27.68 4.21 -20.51
#